data_AF-A0A318TX78-F1
#
_entry.id   AF-A0A318TX78-F1
#
_cell.length_a   1.000
_cell.length_b   1.000
_cell.length_c   1.000
_cell.angle_alpha   90.00
_cell.angle_beta   90.00
_cell.angle_gamma   90.00
#
_symmetry.space_group_name_H-M   'P 1'
#
loop_
_entity.id
_entity.type
_entity.pdbx_description
1 polymer ?
#
loop_
_entity_poly.entity_id
_entity_poly.type
_entity_poly.pdbx_seq_one_letter_code
_entity_poly.pdbx_strand_id
1 'polypeptide(L)'
;MPPKPNRETAQKIKDRINLLSWFIFLATANSTSSRWCPWEIGYADGVKQIDKIVVVPTRDSAGNSHGNEYIDLYRHVSTAEGGGVGLFRPTDKRGVLLESVAL
;
A
#
# COMPACT_ATOMS: atom_id res chain seq x y z
N MET A 1 -3.63 -7.02 -15.95
CA MET A 1 -2.32 -6.60 -16.52
C MET A 1 -1.77 -7.73 -17.38
N PRO A 2 -0.95 -7.45 -18.41
CA PRO A 2 -0.34 -8.51 -19.19
C PRO A 2 0.58 -9.37 -18.31
N PRO A 3 0.67 -10.69 -18.56
CA PRO A 3 1.43 -11.61 -17.71
C PRO A 3 2.95 -11.33 -17.73
N LYS A 4 3.43 -10.70 -18.80
CA LYS A 4 4.81 -10.21 -18.92
C LYS A 4 4.84 -8.68 -18.83
N PRO A 5 5.69 -8.09 -17.97
CA PRO A 5 5.92 -6.66 -17.98
C PRO A 5 6.36 -6.12 -19.33
N ASN A 6 5.76 -5.01 -19.74
CA ASN A 6 6.11 -4.31 -20.98
C ASN A 6 6.23 -2.80 -20.72
N ARG A 7 6.97 -2.12 -21.61
CA ARG A 7 7.34 -0.71 -21.43
C ARG A 7 6.13 0.23 -21.48
N GLU A 8 5.17 -0.02 -22.34
CA GLU A 8 4.00 0.84 -22.51
C GLU A 8 3.12 0.85 -21.24
N THR A 9 2.78 -0.34 -20.72
CA THR A 9 2.02 -0.49 -19.49
C THR A 9 2.80 0.09 -18.29
N ALA A 10 4.10 -0.18 -18.21
CA ALA A 10 4.95 0.38 -17.16
C ALA A 10 4.96 1.92 -17.18
N GLN A 11 5.03 2.54 -18.36
CA GLN A 11 4.99 4.00 -18.48
C GLN A 11 3.66 4.58 -17.99
N LYS A 12 2.54 4.00 -18.44
CA LYS A 12 1.19 4.43 -17.98
C LYS A 12 1.04 4.34 -16.47
N ILE A 13 1.58 3.29 -15.85
CA ILE A 13 1.56 3.11 -14.41
C ILE A 13 2.41 4.19 -13.72
N LYS A 14 3.65 4.42 -14.17
CA LYS A 14 4.52 5.47 -13.62
C LYS A 14 3.87 6.85 -13.71
N ASP A 15 3.28 7.17 -14.85
CA ASP A 15 2.60 8.46 -15.06
C ASP A 15 1.45 8.64 -14.05
N ARG A 16 0.66 7.59 -13.81
CA ARG A 16 -0.40 7.59 -12.80
C ARG A 16 0.13 7.72 -11.38
N ILE A 17 1.21 7.01 -11.05
CA ILE A 17 1.87 7.11 -9.74
C ILE A 17 2.33 8.55 -9.53
N ASN A 18 3.01 9.18 -10.50
CA ASN A 18 3.49 10.55 -10.36
C ASN A 18 2.36 11.58 -10.27
N LEU A 19 1.28 11.39 -11.04
CA LEU A 19 0.14 12.31 -11.06
C LEU A 19 -0.66 12.33 -9.76
N LEU A 20 -0.87 11.17 -9.13
CA LEU A 20 -1.70 11.05 -7.94
C LEU A 20 -0.93 11.44 -6.68
N SER A 21 -1.57 12.12 -5.73
CA SER A 21 -0.92 12.54 -4.49
C SER A 21 -0.55 11.36 -3.59
N TRP A 22 -1.40 10.34 -3.53
CA TRP A 22 -1.27 9.18 -2.65
C TRP A 22 -1.05 7.89 -3.46
N PHE A 23 -0.29 6.96 -2.90
CA PHE A 23 -0.15 5.59 -3.39
C PHE A 23 -0.66 4.63 -2.31
N ILE A 24 -1.63 3.80 -2.68
CA ILE A 24 -2.26 2.85 -1.76
C ILE A 24 -2.03 1.44 -2.30
N PHE A 25 -1.33 0.63 -1.53
CA PHE A 25 -1.04 -0.77 -1.83
C PHE A 25 -2.02 -1.66 -1.09
N LEU A 26 -2.97 -2.26 -1.82
CA LEU A 26 -3.86 -3.28 -1.26
C LEU A 26 -3.14 -4.63 -1.26
N ALA A 27 -2.70 -5.09 -0.10
CA ALA A 27 -1.96 -6.32 0.04
C ALA A 27 -2.92 -7.51 0.06
N THR A 28 -3.00 -8.25 -1.06
CA THR A 28 -3.76 -9.50 -1.22
C THR A 28 -2.84 -10.58 -1.78
N ALA A 29 -3.24 -11.86 -1.74
CA ALA A 29 -2.49 -12.95 -2.39
C ALA A 29 -2.17 -12.66 -3.87
N ASN A 30 -3.09 -12.03 -4.60
CA ASN A 30 -2.89 -11.67 -6.01
C ASN A 30 -1.90 -10.51 -6.16
N SER A 31 -1.94 -9.53 -5.26
CA SER A 31 -1.02 -8.39 -5.27
C SER A 31 0.41 -8.84 -4.97
N THR A 32 0.60 -9.72 -3.98
CA THR A 32 1.94 -10.18 -3.58
C THR A 32 2.55 -11.16 -4.60
N SER A 33 1.74 -11.97 -5.29
CA SER A 33 2.20 -12.85 -6.36
C SER A 33 2.36 -12.18 -7.74
N SER A 34 1.83 -10.97 -7.90
CA SER A 34 1.95 -10.19 -9.14
C SER A 34 3.40 -9.75 -9.35
N ARG A 35 3.89 -9.82 -10.59
CA ARG A 35 5.19 -9.23 -10.96
C ARG A 35 5.15 -7.71 -11.05
N TRP A 36 3.95 -7.13 -11.07
CA TRP A 36 3.74 -5.70 -11.22
C TRP A 36 3.67 -5.01 -9.86
N CYS A 37 2.88 -5.52 -8.92
CA CYS A 37 2.57 -4.75 -7.71
C CYS A 37 3.78 -4.50 -6.78
N PRO A 38 4.68 -5.47 -6.52
CA PRO A 38 5.94 -5.21 -5.82
C PRO A 38 6.84 -4.21 -6.57
N TRP A 39 6.80 -4.22 -7.90
CA TRP A 39 7.53 -3.23 -8.71
C TRP A 39 6.89 -1.83 -8.62
N GLU A 40 5.56 -1.76 -8.58
CA GLU A 40 4.79 -0.51 -8.44
C GLU A 40 5.10 0.19 -7.12
N ILE A 41 5.08 -0.54 -6.00
CA ILE A 41 5.40 0.04 -4.69
C ILE A 41 6.87 0.46 -4.62
N GLY A 42 7.80 -0.31 -5.19
CA GLY A 42 9.20 0.08 -5.26
C GLY A 42 9.44 1.34 -6.10
N TYR A 43 8.71 1.52 -7.21
CA TYR A 43 8.77 2.76 -7.96
C TYR A 43 8.15 3.93 -7.18
N ALA A 44 7.01 3.71 -6.53
CA ALA A 44 6.35 4.72 -5.70
C ALA A 44 7.25 5.20 -4.55
N ASP A 45 7.94 4.29 -3.87
CA ASP A 45 8.92 4.59 -2.81
C ASP A 45 10.05 5.51 -3.30
N GLY A 46 10.51 5.31 -4.54
CA GLY A 46 11.55 6.16 -5.14
C GLY A 46 11.10 7.56 -5.56
N VAL A 47 9.80 7.83 -5.71
CA VAL A 47 9.28 9.09 -6.27
C VAL A 47 8.29 9.84 -5.39
N LYS A 48 7.76 9.20 -4.36
CA LYS A 48 6.80 9.80 -3.42
C LYS A 48 7.42 10.06 -2.07
N GLN A 49 6.82 11.00 -1.34
CA GLN A 49 7.08 11.12 0.09
C GLN A 49 6.60 9.86 0.80
N ILE A 50 7.39 9.35 1.74
CA ILE A 50 7.11 8.09 2.46
C ILE A 50 5.73 8.10 3.14
N ASP A 51 5.31 9.25 3.65
CA ASP A 51 3.99 9.42 4.25
C ASP A 51 2.87 9.19 3.22
N LYS A 52 3.05 9.53 1.94
CA LYS A 52 2.03 9.36 0.92
C LYS A 52 1.90 7.93 0.39
N ILE A 53 2.61 6.97 0.98
CA ILE A 53 2.54 5.54 0.66
C ILE A 53 1.84 4.82 1.82
N VAL A 54 0.76 4.12 1.50
CA VAL A 54 -0.07 3.43 2.49
C VAL A 54 -0.31 1.99 2.07
N VAL A 55 -0.10 1.06 3.00
CA VAL A 55 -0.41 -0.36 2.85
C VAL A 55 -1.76 -0.65 3.51
N VAL A 56 -2.64 -1.33 2.78
CA VAL A 56 -3.88 -1.86 3.32
C VAL A 56 -3.71 -3.37 3.41
N PRO A 57 -3.36 -3.91 4.59
CA PRO A 57 -3.26 -5.35 4.78
C PRO A 57 -4.65 -5.98 4.67
N THR A 58 -4.72 -7.19 4.13
CA THR A 58 -5.97 -7.96 4.05
C THR A 58 -5.81 -9.33 4.65
N ARG A 59 -6.95 -9.94 5.00
CA ARG A 59 -7.04 -11.32 5.44
C ARG A 59 -7.99 -12.08 4.53
N ASP A 60 -7.57 -13.22 4.03
CA ASP A 60 -8.44 -14.07 3.21
C ASP A 60 -9.41 -14.89 4.07
N SER A 61 -10.33 -15.60 3.42
CA SER A 61 -11.30 -16.47 4.10
C SER A 61 -10.68 -17.70 4.77
N ALA A 62 -9.45 -18.07 4.40
CA ALA A 62 -8.68 -19.15 5.03
C ALA A 62 -7.91 -18.66 6.26
N GLY A 63 -7.92 -17.36 6.55
CA GLY A 63 -7.25 -16.75 7.69
C GLY A 63 -5.79 -16.37 7.45
N ASN A 64 -5.31 -16.41 6.19
CA ASN A 64 -3.99 -15.92 5.85
C ASN A 64 -4.01 -14.40 5.79
N SER A 65 -3.03 -13.78 6.45
CA SER A 65 -2.81 -12.33 6.41
C SER A 65 -1.81 -11.98 5.31
N HIS A 66 -2.06 -10.89 4.59
CA HIS A 66 -1.20 -10.39 3.50
C HIS A 66 -0.71 -8.98 3.79
N GLY A 67 0.54 -8.69 3.42
CA GLY A 67 1.15 -7.35 3.55
C GLY A 67 2.07 -7.18 4.75
N ASN A 68 2.28 -8.21 5.55
CA ASN A 68 3.19 -8.19 6.71
C ASN A 68 4.61 -7.74 6.32
N GLU A 69 5.05 -8.04 5.10
CA GLU A 69 6.35 -7.64 4.59
C GLU A 69 6.47 -6.12 4.30
N TYR A 70 5.35 -5.41 4.15
CA TYR A 70 5.32 -3.98 3.83
C TYR A 70 4.86 -3.10 5.00
N ILE A 71 4.13 -3.63 5.98
CA ILE A 71 3.66 -2.85 7.14
C ILE A 71 4.81 -2.34 8.03
N ASP A 72 5.96 -3.02 8.00
CA ASP A 72 7.18 -2.61 8.71
C ASP A 72 7.98 -1.54 7.96
N LEU A 73 7.60 -1.23 6.72
CA LEU A 73 8.28 -0.24 5.86
C LEU A 73 7.44 1.03 5.67
N TYR A 74 6.12 0.89 5.54
CA TYR A 74 5.22 1.97 5.16
C TYR A 74 4.10 2.18 6.18
N ARG A 75 3.41 3.31 6.06
CA ARG A 75 2.19 3.51 6.84
C ARG A 75 1.16 2.45 6.47
N HIS A 76 0.38 1.99 7.43
CA HIS A 76 -0.61 0.95 7.17
C HIS A 76 -1.94 1.21 7.87
N VAL A 77 -2.98 0.69 7.27
CA VAL A 77 -4.34 0.73 7.81
C VAL A 77 -4.51 -0.41 8.81
N SER A 78 -4.99 -0.11 10.01
CA SER A 78 -5.30 -1.10 11.03
C SER A 78 -6.48 -0.65 11.91
N THR A 79 -7.06 -1.59 12.66
CA THR A 79 -8.11 -1.27 13.64
C THR A 79 -7.49 -0.68 14.91
N ALA A 80 -8.01 0.45 15.39
CA ALA A 80 -7.57 1.03 16.65
C ALA A 80 -8.20 0.28 17.85
N GLU A 81 -7.48 0.22 18.98
CA GLU A 81 -7.97 -0.43 20.21
C GLU A 81 -9.29 0.17 20.72
N GLY A 82 -9.49 1.48 20.53
CA GLY A 82 -10.73 2.18 20.89
C GLY A 82 -11.87 2.02 19.87
N GLY A 83 -11.71 1.18 18.86
CA GLY A 83 -12.64 1.06 17.72
C GLY A 83 -12.31 2.01 16.57
N GLY A 84 -12.85 1.69 15.39
CA GLY A 84 -12.58 2.43 14.16
C GLY A 84 -11.30 1.99 13.44
N VAL A 85 -10.99 2.69 12.36
CA VAL A 85 -9.85 2.38 11.48
C VAL A 85 -8.88 3.55 11.48
N GLY A 86 -7.62 3.26 11.80
CA GLY A 86 -6.54 4.23 11.87
C GLY A 86 -5.47 3.98 10.81
N LEU A 87 -4.71 5.04 10.53
CA LEU A 87 -3.46 5.02 9.78
C LEU A 87 -2.31 5.05 10.78
N PHE A 88 -1.48 4.01 10.75
CA PHE A 88 -0.36 3.81 11.67
C PHE A 88 0.95 3.92 10.90
N ARG A 89 2.00 4.43 11.57
CA ARG A 89 3.37 4.36 11.04
C ARG A 89 3.97 3.00 11.40
N PRO A 90 5.01 2.54 10.67
CA PRO A 90 5.77 1.36 11.08
C PRO A 90 6.18 1.45 12.54
N THR A 91 6.02 0.37 13.30
CA THR A 91 6.39 0.24 14.73
C THR A 91 5.66 1.14 15.74
N ASP A 92 4.83 2.09 15.29
CA ASP A 92 4.09 3.00 16.16
C ASP A 92 2.81 2.35 16.72
N LYS A 93 2.61 2.45 18.03
CA LYS A 93 1.36 2.02 18.70
C LYS A 93 0.24 3.03 18.60
N ARG A 94 0.52 4.25 18.12
CA ARG A 94 -0.45 5.34 17.99
C ARG A 94 -0.63 5.68 16.51
N GLY A 95 -1.89 5.70 16.08
CA GLY A 95 -2.27 6.07 14.72
C GLY A 95 -3.15 7.31 14.69
N VAL A 96 -3.41 7.81 13.49
CA VAL A 96 -4.40 8.87 13.23
C VAL A 96 -5.65 8.20 12.69
N LEU A 97 -6.83 8.54 13.22
CA LEU A 97 -8.10 8.01 12.69
C LEU A 97 -8.25 8.45 11.23
N LEU A 98 -8.65 7.54 10.34
CA LEU A 98 -8.74 7.83 8.91
C LEU A 98 -9.68 9.01 8.60
N GLU A 99 -10.75 9.20 9.39
CA GLU A 99 -11.68 10.33 9.29
C GLU A 99 -11.03 11.71 9.53
N SER A 100 -9.86 11.74 10.16
CA SER A 100 -9.10 12.97 10.44
C SER A 100 -7.93 13.19 9.47
N VAL A 101 -7.73 12.30 8.50
CA VAL A 101 -6.66 12.44 7.51
C VAL A 101 -7.11 13.40 6.41
N ALA A 102 -6.43 14.54 6.31
CA ALA A 102 -6.61 15.45 5.18
C ALA A 102 -6.05 14.83 3.89
N LEU A 103 -6.88 14.74 2.85
CA LEU A 103 -6.53 14.14 1.55
C LEU A 103 -5.77 15.12 0.64
#